data_AF-A0A6A0QUX9-F1
#
_entry.id   AF-A0A6A0QUX9-F1
#
_cell.length_a   1.000
_cell.length_b   1.000
_cell.length_c   1.000
_cell.angle_alpha   90.00
_cell.angle_beta   90.00
_cell.angle_gamma   90.00
#
_symmetry.space_group_name_H-M   'P 1'
#
loop_
_entity.id
_entity.type
_entity.pdbx_description
1 polymer ?
#
loop_
_entity_poly.entity_id
_entity_poly.type
_entity_poly.pdbx_seq_one_letter_code
_entity_poly.pdbx_strand_id
1 'polypeptide(L)'
;MDVKDHLEFFDANIPCLAACPVHTNAGLYVAAIADGDDESAYLAARLPNPFASVCARVCAAPCEDACRRGTLDEPIAIRALKRFVTEQYGVEAGDSSLASTIAQPPETERSESIGIIGGGPCGLSAAHDLRKHGYKVTIYEATDRLGGMMVMGIPEYRLPRDLISKEIDSIISMGVEVRLETKLGADVTLDELDERHDALLLSIGASLGRGLDLEGYESDGVLRAIEYLININSGYTIDVGDKVVVIGGGDVAMDAARTALRTDAYEAQATEDMTERSAMTAALDAARTAVRSGARQVTVVSLESETEMPADHFEIEEAMREDIRFIHRRGPKRIVSEGGTVVGLETVGVQSVFDDTGRFAPVFDSGDVSTLDADTVILAVGQAVDVASVESDGLAITTRKTIEVGPNSLATTMPMVWAGGDAAHGPRSLIDAIADGRKAATEIHEAFGGVAAEQPKGQMVKLQQFHRFEDRYDVIARIDVPTISSDRRMGLTMVETGFTPEQARCEAQRCLRCFANILLDADKGVLCGLCVDVCPVDVISILPSEEVNPGRLNATALVLDEKSCIRCALCIERCPT
;
A
#
# COMPACT_ATOMS: atom_id res chain seq x y z
N MET A 1 -13.53 -33.74 5.42
CA MET A 1 -12.36 -32.96 5.84
C MET A 1 -12.52 -32.66 7.33
N ASP A 2 -11.42 -32.44 8.06
CA ASP A 2 -11.48 -32.00 9.45
C ASP A 2 -12.13 -30.60 9.50
N VAL A 3 -12.83 -30.25 10.58
CA VAL A 3 -13.47 -28.92 10.76
C VAL A 3 -12.43 -27.81 10.63
N LYS A 4 -11.18 -28.08 11.01
CA LYS A 4 -10.06 -27.16 10.85
C LYS A 4 -9.72 -26.90 9.37
N ASP A 5 -9.64 -27.94 8.54
CA ASP A 5 -9.38 -27.81 7.11
C ASP A 5 -10.51 -27.03 6.38
N HIS A 6 -11.73 -27.07 6.93
CA HIS A 6 -12.86 -26.32 6.39
C HIS A 6 -12.73 -24.81 6.62
N LEU A 7 -12.26 -24.37 7.79
CA LEU A 7 -12.12 -22.93 8.09
C LEU A 7 -11.00 -22.28 7.30
N GLU A 8 -9.84 -22.93 7.23
CA GLU A 8 -8.70 -22.45 6.43
C GLU A 8 -9.08 -22.30 4.95
N PHE A 9 -9.89 -23.23 4.41
CA PHE A 9 -10.45 -23.12 3.07
C PHE A 9 -11.35 -21.88 2.92
N PHE A 10 -12.26 -21.63 3.86
CA PHE A 10 -13.18 -20.50 3.75
C PHE A 10 -12.49 -19.14 3.87
N ASP A 11 -11.51 -19.01 4.77
CA ASP A 11 -10.74 -17.77 4.91
C ASP A 11 -9.91 -17.48 3.65
N ALA A 12 -9.25 -18.50 3.10
CA ALA A 12 -8.56 -18.39 1.81
C ALA A 12 -9.52 -18.09 0.65
N ASN A 13 -10.80 -18.45 0.80
CA ASN A 13 -11.86 -18.21 -0.18
C ASN A 13 -12.61 -16.88 0.06
N ILE A 14 -12.09 -16.00 0.91
CA ILE A 14 -12.44 -14.57 0.97
C ILE A 14 -11.25 -13.80 0.36
N PRO A 15 -11.24 -13.57 -0.97
CA PRO A 15 -10.00 -13.17 -1.66
C PRO A 15 -9.42 -11.85 -1.17
N CYS A 16 -10.27 -10.87 -0.86
CA CYS A 16 -9.82 -9.56 -0.36
C CYS A 16 -9.22 -9.62 1.06
N LEU A 17 -9.65 -10.57 1.89
CA LEU A 17 -9.06 -10.83 3.21
C LEU A 17 -7.72 -11.54 3.07
N ALA A 18 -7.67 -12.58 2.23
CA ALA A 18 -6.48 -13.38 1.99
C ALA A 18 -5.34 -12.58 1.33
N ALA A 19 -5.68 -11.64 0.45
CA ALA A 19 -4.71 -10.79 -0.24
C ALA A 19 -4.20 -9.62 0.61
N CYS A 20 -4.88 -9.25 1.71
CA CYS A 20 -4.45 -8.15 2.56
C CYS A 20 -3.32 -8.62 3.50
N PRO A 21 -2.10 -8.02 3.46
CA PRO A 21 -0.98 -8.49 4.28
C PRO A 21 -1.23 -8.43 5.80
N VAL A 22 -2.09 -7.51 6.25
CA VAL A 22 -2.50 -7.40 7.67
C VAL A 22 -3.81 -8.14 7.98
N HIS A 23 -4.36 -8.88 7.01
CA HIS A 23 -5.62 -9.62 7.09
C HIS A 23 -6.83 -8.75 7.53
N THR A 24 -6.94 -7.54 6.99
CA THR A 24 -8.17 -6.74 7.16
C THR A 24 -9.32 -7.40 6.39
N ASN A 25 -10.44 -7.66 7.07
CA ASN A 25 -11.64 -8.20 6.42
C ASN A 25 -12.38 -7.10 5.64
N ALA A 26 -11.95 -6.87 4.41
CA ALA A 26 -12.57 -5.87 3.53
C ALA A 26 -14.03 -6.16 3.22
N GLY A 27 -14.39 -7.43 3.02
CA GLY A 27 -15.79 -7.81 2.80
C GLY A 27 -16.70 -7.36 3.95
N LEU A 28 -16.25 -7.50 5.20
CA LEU A 28 -17.03 -7.14 6.37
C LEU A 28 -17.32 -5.64 6.44
N TYR A 29 -16.30 -4.78 6.33
CA TYR A 29 -16.55 -3.33 6.42
C TYR A 29 -17.28 -2.79 5.20
N VAL A 30 -17.04 -3.35 4.00
CA VAL A 30 -17.80 -2.95 2.81
C VAL A 30 -19.27 -3.34 2.97
N ALA A 31 -19.57 -4.54 3.47
CA ALA A 31 -20.96 -4.93 3.73
C ALA A 31 -21.62 -4.03 4.80
N ALA A 32 -20.89 -3.68 5.85
CA ALA A 32 -21.38 -2.77 6.88
C ALA A 32 -21.67 -1.35 6.33
N ILE A 33 -20.80 -0.82 5.45
CA ILE A 33 -21.08 0.43 4.71
C ILE A 33 -22.36 0.28 3.89
N ALA A 34 -22.54 -0.82 3.14
CA ALA A 34 -23.75 -1.06 2.35
C ALA A 34 -25.02 -1.09 3.21
N ASP A 35 -24.92 -1.65 4.41
CA ASP A 35 -26.01 -1.78 5.39
C ASP A 35 -26.23 -0.51 6.23
N GLY A 36 -25.37 0.51 6.07
CA GLY A 36 -25.47 1.81 6.76
C GLY A 36 -24.85 1.85 8.16
N ASP A 37 -24.07 0.84 8.53
CA ASP A 37 -23.36 0.72 9.81
C ASP A 37 -21.89 1.14 9.65
N ASP A 38 -21.67 2.45 9.50
CA ASP A 38 -20.34 3.01 9.20
C ASP A 38 -19.36 2.91 10.38
N GLU A 39 -19.87 2.92 11.62
CA GLU A 39 -19.04 2.79 12.82
C GLU A 39 -18.42 1.38 12.90
N SER A 40 -19.23 0.34 12.74
CA SER A 40 -18.71 -1.04 12.69
C SER A 40 -17.79 -1.25 11.48
N ALA A 41 -18.08 -0.61 10.35
CA ALA A 41 -17.22 -0.64 9.18
C ALA A 41 -15.83 -0.04 9.49
N TYR A 42 -15.78 1.13 10.13
CA TYR A 42 -14.53 1.74 10.56
C TYR A 42 -13.75 0.82 11.51
N LEU A 43 -14.42 0.26 12.53
CA LEU A 43 -13.78 -0.64 13.50
C LEU A 43 -13.18 -1.87 12.81
N ALA A 44 -13.92 -2.49 11.88
CA ALA A 44 -13.45 -3.63 11.10
C ALA A 44 -12.24 -3.29 10.22
N ALA A 45 -12.14 -2.05 9.72
CA ALA A 45 -10.98 -1.57 8.96
C ALA A 45 -9.77 -1.23 9.87
N ARG A 46 -10.01 -0.60 11.03
CA ARG A 46 -9.00 0.00 11.91
C ARG A 46 -8.37 -0.97 12.91
N LEU A 47 -9.12 -1.95 13.43
CA LEU A 47 -8.60 -2.85 14.47
C LEU A 47 -7.37 -3.68 14.04
N PRO A 48 -7.34 -4.29 12.83
CA PRO A 48 -6.16 -5.04 12.38
C PRO A 48 -5.05 -4.16 11.77
N ASN A 49 -5.30 -2.86 11.57
CA ASN A 49 -4.39 -1.96 10.87
C ASN A 49 -4.23 -0.62 11.62
N PRO A 50 -3.08 -0.34 12.25
CA PRO A 50 -2.85 0.93 12.94
C PRO A 50 -2.89 2.16 12.03
N PHE A 51 -2.67 1.98 10.72
CA PHE A 51 -2.61 3.03 9.71
C PHE A 51 -3.78 2.95 8.72
N ALA A 52 -5.00 2.71 9.22
CA ALA A 52 -6.16 2.57 8.35
C ALA A 52 -6.40 3.82 7.50
N SER A 53 -6.15 5.01 8.04
CA SER A 53 -6.42 6.31 7.41
C SER A 53 -5.37 6.64 6.35
N VAL A 54 -4.08 6.36 6.60
CA VAL A 54 -3.02 6.41 5.57
C VAL A 54 -3.29 5.37 4.48
N CYS A 55 -3.57 4.11 4.83
CA CYS A 55 -3.86 3.06 3.86
C CYS A 55 -5.12 3.35 3.02
N ALA A 56 -6.05 4.13 3.54
CA ALA A 56 -7.23 4.55 2.80
C ALA A 56 -6.93 5.52 1.64
N ARG A 57 -5.71 6.09 1.60
CA ARG A 57 -5.29 7.06 0.57
C ARG A 57 -4.25 6.48 -0.38
N VAL A 58 -3.27 5.75 0.15
CA VAL A 58 -2.08 5.36 -0.63
C VAL A 58 -1.76 3.87 -0.64
N CYS A 59 -2.64 3.02 -0.10
CA CYS A 59 -2.43 1.57 -0.22
C CYS A 59 -2.53 1.16 -1.71
N ALA A 60 -1.66 0.25 -2.12
CA ALA A 60 -1.69 -0.43 -3.42
C ALA A 60 -2.90 -1.37 -3.58
N ALA A 61 -3.76 -1.45 -2.56
CA ALA A 61 -5.04 -2.14 -2.59
C ALA A 61 -5.01 -3.57 -3.19
N PRO A 62 -4.11 -4.49 -2.74
CA PRO A 62 -4.06 -5.87 -3.26
C PRO A 62 -5.37 -6.64 -3.05
N CYS A 63 -6.20 -6.18 -2.11
CA CYS A 63 -7.56 -6.65 -1.89
C CYS A 63 -8.52 -6.36 -3.06
N GLU A 64 -8.28 -5.32 -3.85
CA GLU A 64 -9.03 -4.98 -5.06
C GLU A 64 -8.58 -5.88 -6.22
N ASP A 65 -7.27 -6.07 -6.40
CA ASP A 65 -6.72 -6.99 -7.43
C ASP A 65 -7.24 -8.41 -7.27
N ALA A 66 -7.31 -8.90 -6.02
CA ALA A 66 -7.84 -10.23 -5.72
C ALA A 66 -9.37 -10.30 -5.71
N CYS A 67 -10.08 -9.17 -5.86
CA CYS A 67 -11.53 -9.13 -5.63
C CYS A 67 -12.28 -10.05 -6.61
N ARG A 68 -13.09 -10.97 -6.06
CA ARG A 68 -13.93 -11.89 -6.87
C ARG A 68 -14.84 -11.17 -7.85
N ARG A 69 -15.29 -9.95 -7.51
CA ARG A 69 -16.16 -9.16 -8.38
C ARG A 69 -15.47 -8.80 -9.71
N GLY A 70 -14.14 -8.63 -9.70
CA GLY A 70 -13.35 -8.33 -10.89
C GLY A 70 -13.37 -9.42 -11.97
N THR A 71 -13.81 -10.66 -11.65
CA THR A 71 -14.01 -11.70 -12.68
C THR A 71 -15.38 -11.60 -13.37
N LEU A 72 -16.31 -10.79 -12.84
CA LEU A 72 -17.62 -10.54 -13.44
C LEU A 72 -17.62 -9.23 -14.23
N ASP A 73 -17.17 -8.15 -13.59
CA ASP A 73 -17.07 -6.82 -14.15
C ASP A 73 -15.80 -6.11 -13.67
N GLU A 74 -15.88 -5.32 -12.59
CA GLU A 74 -14.79 -4.54 -12.04
C GLU A 74 -14.73 -4.74 -10.53
N PRO A 75 -13.53 -4.72 -9.91
CA PRO A 75 -13.39 -4.88 -8.48
C PRO A 75 -14.15 -3.81 -7.70
N ILE A 76 -14.40 -4.09 -6.42
CA ILE A 76 -14.93 -3.10 -5.49
C ILE A 76 -13.86 -2.04 -5.22
N ALA A 77 -14.21 -0.76 -5.17
CA ALA A 77 -13.31 0.33 -4.76
C ALA A 77 -13.09 0.34 -3.23
N ILE A 78 -12.51 -0.74 -2.72
CA ILE A 78 -12.28 -1.05 -1.30
C ILE A 78 -11.48 0.06 -0.60
N ARG A 79 -10.42 0.61 -1.22
CA ARG A 79 -9.59 1.69 -0.66
C ARG A 79 -10.41 2.96 -0.46
N ALA A 80 -11.19 3.36 -1.45
CA ALA A 80 -12.03 4.54 -1.37
C ALA A 80 -13.18 4.38 -0.35
N LEU A 81 -13.75 3.18 -0.23
CA LEU A 81 -14.72 2.86 0.83
C LEU A 81 -14.11 2.88 2.23
N LYS A 82 -12.84 2.44 2.37
CA LYS A 82 -12.09 2.59 3.62
C LYS A 82 -11.93 4.07 3.96
N ARG A 83 -11.60 4.91 2.98
CA ARG A 83 -11.45 6.36 3.17
C ARG A 83 -12.74 7.00 3.66
N PHE A 84 -13.85 6.64 3.06
CA PHE A 84 -15.17 7.13 3.46
C PHE A 84 -15.43 6.93 4.97
N VAL A 85 -15.10 5.75 5.52
CA VAL A 85 -15.31 5.50 6.96
C VAL A 85 -14.21 6.09 7.85
N THR A 86 -12.95 6.19 7.39
CA THR A 86 -11.91 6.87 8.18
C THR A 86 -12.12 8.37 8.25
N GLU A 87 -12.70 9.00 7.22
CA GLU A 87 -13.05 10.42 7.27
C GLU A 87 -14.15 10.73 8.30
N GLN A 88 -14.96 9.72 8.68
CA GLN A 88 -16.04 9.88 9.67
C GLN A 88 -15.65 9.52 11.10
N TYR A 89 -14.75 8.54 11.30
CA TYR A 89 -14.40 8.00 12.62
C TYR A 89 -12.89 7.87 12.87
N GLY A 90 -12.07 8.10 11.85
CA GLY A 90 -10.61 8.02 11.89
C GLY A 90 -9.97 9.18 12.65
N VAL A 91 -8.64 9.28 12.55
CA VAL A 91 -7.89 10.35 13.25
C VAL A 91 -8.21 11.72 12.68
N GLU A 92 -8.67 11.77 11.43
CA GLU A 92 -9.08 12.99 10.73
C GLU A 92 -10.48 13.50 11.11
N ALA A 93 -11.28 12.71 11.84
CA ALA A 93 -12.68 12.98 12.10
C ALA A 93 -12.98 14.00 13.24
N GLY A 94 -11.95 14.60 13.84
CA GLY A 94 -12.12 15.56 14.94
C GLY A 94 -12.83 14.94 16.15
N ASP A 95 -13.90 15.58 16.63
CA ASP A 95 -14.65 15.13 17.82
C ASP A 95 -15.31 13.75 17.66
N SER A 96 -15.56 13.32 16.42
CA SER A 96 -16.12 11.99 16.10
C SER A 96 -15.06 10.90 16.03
N SER A 97 -13.78 11.24 16.23
CA SER A 97 -12.68 10.27 16.15
C SER A 97 -12.78 9.22 17.24
N LEU A 98 -12.72 7.95 16.84
CA LEU A 98 -12.62 6.80 17.75
C LEU A 98 -11.17 6.39 18.01
N ALA A 99 -10.19 7.09 17.40
CA ALA A 99 -8.79 6.73 17.49
C ALA A 99 -8.27 6.74 18.94
N SER A 100 -8.64 7.77 19.71
CA SER A 100 -8.26 7.86 21.12
C SER A 100 -8.86 6.71 21.94
N THR A 101 -10.10 6.33 21.70
CA THR A 101 -10.75 5.17 22.36
C THR A 101 -10.05 3.85 22.06
N ILE A 102 -9.53 3.69 20.84
CA ILE A 102 -8.87 2.46 20.38
C ILE A 102 -7.40 2.40 20.83
N ALA A 103 -6.67 3.51 20.70
CA ALA A 103 -5.25 3.59 20.98
C ALA A 103 -5.01 4.08 22.41
N GLN A 104 -5.23 3.17 23.36
CA GLN A 104 -5.02 3.42 24.79
C GLN A 104 -3.67 2.84 25.24
N PRO A 105 -2.99 3.46 26.22
CA PRO A 105 -1.88 2.83 26.92
C PRO A 105 -2.29 1.47 27.50
N PRO A 106 -1.35 0.52 27.62
CA PRO A 106 -1.63 -0.78 28.23
C PRO A 106 -2.05 -0.63 29.69
N GLU A 107 -2.97 -1.50 30.14
CA GLU A 107 -3.40 -1.57 31.54
C GLU A 107 -2.26 -2.02 32.47
N THR A 108 -1.33 -2.82 31.94
CA THR A 108 -0.20 -3.39 32.68
C THR A 108 1.10 -3.22 31.90
N GLU A 109 2.12 -2.71 32.59
CA GLU A 109 3.48 -2.56 32.06
C GLU A 109 4.30 -3.82 32.31
N ARG A 110 5.04 -4.25 31.29
CA ARG A 110 6.08 -5.28 31.40
C ARG A 110 7.40 -4.65 31.85
N SER A 111 8.29 -5.48 32.38
CA SER A 111 9.63 -5.02 32.77
C SER A 111 10.51 -4.71 31.56
N GLU A 112 10.34 -5.52 30.50
CA GLU A 112 11.17 -5.61 29.32
C GLU A 112 11.06 -4.34 28.44
N SER A 113 12.20 -3.88 27.92
CA SER A 113 12.28 -2.75 27.00
C SER A 113 12.72 -3.17 25.60
N ILE A 114 12.11 -2.54 24.59
CA ILE A 114 12.31 -2.83 23.18
C ILE A 114 12.77 -1.56 22.47
N GLY A 115 13.92 -1.65 21.80
CA GLY A 115 14.45 -0.60 20.93
C GLY A 115 14.02 -0.83 19.49
N ILE A 116 13.43 0.17 18.85
CA ILE A 116 13.04 0.12 17.43
C ILE A 116 13.86 1.16 16.68
N ILE A 117 14.58 0.74 15.65
CA ILE A 117 15.42 1.60 14.83
C ILE A 117 14.68 1.85 13.51
N GLY A 118 14.32 3.11 13.27
CA GLY A 118 13.47 3.56 12.17
C GLY A 118 12.02 3.80 12.60
N GLY A 119 11.56 5.04 12.50
CA GLY A 119 10.21 5.50 12.80
C GLY A 119 9.25 5.45 11.62
N GLY A 120 9.44 4.52 10.68
CA GLY A 120 8.57 4.31 9.52
C GLY A 120 7.36 3.40 9.81
N PRO A 121 6.58 3.01 8.77
CA PRO A 121 5.38 2.18 8.93
C PRO A 121 5.61 0.88 9.71
N CYS A 122 6.72 0.18 9.43
CA CYS A 122 7.08 -1.06 10.12
C CYS A 122 7.36 -0.82 11.60
N GLY A 123 8.25 0.12 11.93
CA GLY A 123 8.62 0.42 13.31
C GLY A 123 7.44 0.94 14.15
N LEU A 124 6.63 1.83 13.59
CA LEU A 124 5.45 2.35 14.28
C LEU A 124 4.35 1.30 14.46
N SER A 125 4.14 0.43 13.46
CA SER A 125 3.20 -0.70 13.57
C SER A 125 3.63 -1.68 14.66
N ALA A 126 4.93 -2.00 14.71
CA ALA A 126 5.50 -2.81 15.78
C ALA A 126 5.36 -2.14 17.15
N ALA A 127 5.65 -0.83 17.25
CA ALA A 127 5.50 -0.06 18.48
C ALA A 127 4.05 -0.11 19.01
N HIS A 128 3.07 0.07 18.13
CA HIS A 128 1.65 -0.02 18.48
C HIS A 128 1.30 -1.40 19.06
N ASP A 129 1.67 -2.50 18.39
CA ASP A 129 1.33 -3.85 18.85
C ASP A 129 2.13 -4.23 20.12
N LEU A 130 3.40 -3.85 20.23
CA LEU A 130 4.22 -4.06 21.45
C LEU A 130 3.67 -3.28 22.65
N ARG A 131 3.21 -2.04 22.46
CA ARG A 131 2.55 -1.28 23.53
C ARG A 131 1.26 -1.93 23.97
N LYS A 132 0.46 -2.53 23.07
CA LYS A 132 -0.72 -3.33 23.47
C LYS A 132 -0.35 -4.52 24.36
N HIS A 133 0.84 -5.09 24.16
CA HIS A 133 1.36 -6.18 25.00
C HIS A 133 2.07 -5.69 26.28
N GLY A 134 2.14 -4.39 26.52
CA GLY A 134 2.69 -3.81 27.76
C GLY A 134 4.19 -3.51 27.76
N TYR A 135 4.91 -3.74 26.65
CA TYR A 135 6.36 -3.52 26.59
C TYR A 135 6.73 -2.05 26.61
N LYS A 136 7.84 -1.67 27.23
CA LYS A 136 8.38 -0.31 27.09
C LYS A 136 9.04 -0.20 25.71
N VAL A 137 8.65 0.79 24.93
CA VAL A 137 9.13 0.93 23.54
C VAL A 137 9.84 2.27 23.37
N THR A 138 11.04 2.24 22.81
CA THR A 138 11.76 3.44 22.35
C THR A 138 12.01 3.35 20.85
N ILE A 139 11.60 4.36 20.10
CA ILE A 139 11.90 4.51 18.67
C ILE A 139 13.10 5.45 18.51
N TYR A 140 14.12 5.00 17.79
CA TYR A 140 15.25 5.79 17.32
C TYR A 140 15.09 6.09 15.84
N GLU A 141 14.95 7.36 15.49
CA GLU A 141 14.71 7.83 14.13
C GLU A 141 15.88 8.70 13.67
N ALA A 142 16.39 8.45 12.48
CA ALA A 142 17.55 9.14 11.94
C ALA A 142 17.25 10.60 11.54
N THR A 143 15.99 10.90 11.25
CA THR A 143 15.53 12.22 10.81
C THR A 143 14.93 13.06 11.94
N ASP A 144 14.51 14.29 11.63
CA ASP A 144 13.91 15.25 12.56
C ASP A 144 12.43 14.96 12.86
N ARG A 145 11.84 13.90 12.28
CA ARG A 145 10.42 13.56 12.41
C ARG A 145 10.16 12.08 12.13
N LEU A 146 9.06 11.56 12.67
CA LEU A 146 8.61 10.20 12.39
C LEU A 146 7.87 10.10 11.05
N GLY A 147 7.66 8.87 10.59
CA GLY A 147 6.81 8.52 9.44
C GLY A 147 7.57 7.91 8.26
N GLY A 148 8.90 8.03 8.23
CA GLY A 148 9.75 7.44 7.19
C GLY A 148 9.28 7.81 5.78
N MET A 149 9.25 6.84 4.86
CA MET A 149 8.86 7.08 3.47
C MET A 149 7.40 7.55 3.28
N MET A 150 6.51 7.41 4.28
CA MET A 150 5.17 8.02 4.20
C MET A 150 5.24 9.55 4.15
N VAL A 151 6.18 10.13 4.92
CA VAL A 151 6.39 11.57 5.02
C VAL A 151 7.40 12.02 3.98
N MET A 152 8.49 11.27 3.83
CA MET A 152 9.64 11.70 3.02
C MET A 152 9.50 11.31 1.54
N GLY A 153 8.81 10.20 1.23
CA GLY A 153 8.70 9.69 -0.14
C GLY A 153 7.41 10.08 -0.84
N ILE A 154 6.27 9.85 -0.18
CA ILE A 154 4.95 10.03 -0.77
C ILE A 154 4.60 11.53 -0.80
N PRO A 155 4.26 12.11 -1.96
CA PRO A 155 3.89 13.52 -2.09
C PRO A 155 2.65 13.92 -1.27
N GLU A 156 2.61 15.16 -0.78
CA GLU A 156 1.54 15.63 0.12
C GLU A 156 0.16 15.67 -0.54
N TYR A 157 0.09 15.91 -1.86
CA TYR A 157 -1.17 15.86 -2.61
C TYR A 157 -1.79 14.45 -2.70
N ARG A 158 -1.04 13.40 -2.33
CA ARG A 158 -1.55 12.03 -2.16
C ARG A 158 -1.80 11.70 -0.69
N LEU A 159 -0.89 12.13 0.18
CA LEU A 159 -0.93 11.83 1.60
C LEU A 159 -0.63 13.06 2.47
N PRO A 160 -1.67 13.69 3.06
CA PRO A 160 -1.51 14.89 3.87
C PRO A 160 -0.62 14.68 5.08
N ARG A 161 0.23 15.65 5.39
CA ARG A 161 1.15 15.58 6.53
C ARG A 161 0.40 15.60 7.85
N ASP A 162 -0.64 16.42 7.96
CA ASP A 162 -1.46 16.52 9.18
C ASP A 162 -2.13 15.17 9.53
N LEU A 163 -2.60 14.43 8.52
CA LEU A 163 -3.17 13.10 8.70
C LEU A 163 -2.12 12.11 9.24
N ILE A 164 -0.94 12.07 8.61
CA ILE A 164 0.14 11.17 9.03
C ILE A 164 0.52 11.49 10.48
N SER A 165 0.71 12.77 10.80
CA SER A 165 1.02 13.22 12.17
C SER A 165 -0.03 12.75 13.17
N LYS A 166 -1.33 12.90 12.87
CA LYS A 166 -2.40 12.42 13.76
C LYS A 166 -2.41 10.90 13.95
N GLU A 167 -2.12 10.10 12.92
CA GLU A 167 -1.98 8.64 13.08
C GLU A 167 -0.76 8.26 13.90
N ILE A 168 0.37 8.93 13.69
CA ILE A 168 1.58 8.74 14.49
C ILE A 168 1.33 9.13 15.95
N ASP A 169 0.73 10.28 16.20
CA ASP A 169 0.41 10.78 17.54
C ASP A 169 -0.48 9.81 18.30
N SER A 170 -1.45 9.18 17.61
CA SER A 170 -2.29 8.12 18.19
C SER A 170 -1.48 6.90 18.65
N ILE A 171 -0.36 6.59 18.02
CA ILE A 171 0.53 5.48 18.44
C ILE A 171 1.44 5.96 19.57
N ILE A 172 2.02 7.15 19.46
CA ILE A 172 2.92 7.71 20.47
C ILE A 172 2.19 7.93 21.80
N SER A 173 0.92 8.33 21.76
CA SER A 173 0.08 8.51 22.97
C SER A 173 -0.12 7.22 23.77
N MET A 174 0.22 6.04 23.23
CA MET A 174 0.21 4.77 23.96
C MET A 174 1.42 4.62 24.91
N GLY A 175 2.31 5.62 24.98
CA GLY A 175 3.50 5.65 25.83
C GLY A 175 4.77 5.18 25.13
N VAL A 176 4.91 5.49 23.84
CA VAL A 176 6.14 5.22 23.07
C VAL A 176 7.12 6.37 23.30
N GLU A 177 8.35 6.05 23.70
CA GLU A 177 9.43 7.03 23.76
C GLU A 177 10.05 7.24 22.37
N VAL A 178 10.37 8.48 22.01
CA VAL A 178 10.90 8.82 20.68
C VAL A 178 12.21 9.58 20.83
N ARG A 179 13.22 9.14 20.07
CA ARG A 179 14.55 9.74 19.93
C ARG A 179 14.79 10.05 18.46
N LEU A 180 14.51 11.29 18.08
CA LEU A 180 14.76 11.82 16.74
C LEU A 180 16.26 12.14 16.55
N GLU A 181 16.67 12.40 15.31
CA GLU A 181 18.05 12.74 14.94
C GLU A 181 19.08 11.76 15.52
N THR A 182 18.73 10.47 15.55
CA THR A 182 19.55 9.39 16.11
C THR A 182 19.76 8.31 15.05
N LYS A 183 20.80 8.46 14.24
CA LYS A 183 21.11 7.53 13.14
C LYS A 183 21.99 6.37 13.63
N LEU A 184 21.56 5.15 13.35
CA LEU A 184 22.35 3.94 13.57
C LEU A 184 23.64 3.97 12.72
N GLY A 185 24.77 3.61 13.33
CA GLY A 185 26.10 3.64 12.73
C GLY A 185 26.78 5.03 12.74
N ALA A 186 26.08 6.09 13.18
CA ALA A 186 26.63 7.44 13.30
C ALA A 186 26.49 8.01 14.73
N ASP A 187 25.28 8.02 15.28
CA ASP A 187 24.96 8.60 16.58
C ASP A 187 24.84 7.54 17.68
N VAL A 188 24.46 6.32 17.30
CA VAL A 188 24.37 5.13 18.16
C VAL A 188 24.88 3.91 17.40
N THR A 189 25.42 2.93 18.11
CA THR A 189 25.79 1.62 17.55
C THR A 189 24.77 0.56 17.95
N LEU A 190 24.74 -0.56 17.22
CA LEU A 190 23.86 -1.67 17.58
C LEU A 190 24.20 -2.24 18.97
N ASP A 191 25.50 -2.37 19.29
CA ASP A 191 25.98 -2.84 20.60
C ASP A 191 25.46 -1.96 21.75
N GLU A 192 25.51 -0.62 21.58
CA GLU A 192 24.99 0.29 22.60
C GLU A 192 23.48 0.16 22.80
N LEU A 193 22.73 -0.18 21.75
CA LEU A 193 21.29 -0.38 21.84
C LEU A 193 20.95 -1.75 22.45
N ASP A 194 21.73 -2.77 22.14
CA ASP A 194 21.61 -4.13 22.71
C ASP A 194 21.90 -4.13 24.22
N GLU A 195 22.83 -3.29 24.69
CA GLU A 195 23.06 -3.09 26.12
C GLU A 195 21.92 -2.32 26.83
N ARG A 196 21.12 -1.53 26.09
CA ARG A 196 20.06 -0.67 26.64
C ARG A 196 18.68 -1.33 26.63
N HIS A 197 18.44 -2.29 25.74
CA HIS A 197 17.14 -2.91 25.54
C HIS A 197 17.23 -4.41 25.53
N ASP A 198 16.18 -5.08 26.00
CA ASP A 198 16.13 -6.54 26.03
C ASP A 198 15.93 -7.15 24.63
N ALA A 199 15.46 -6.36 23.66
CA ALA A 199 15.30 -6.75 22.26
C ALA A 199 15.33 -5.53 21.32
N LEU A 200 15.71 -5.76 20.06
CA LEU A 200 15.79 -4.74 19.02
C LEU A 200 15.01 -5.12 17.75
N LEU A 201 14.43 -4.10 17.10
CA LEU A 201 13.86 -4.20 15.77
C LEU A 201 14.51 -3.20 14.80
N LEU A 202 15.09 -3.70 13.73
CA LEU A 202 15.69 -2.94 12.64
C LEU A 202 14.66 -2.72 11.52
N SER A 203 14.16 -1.50 11.42
CA SER A 203 13.15 -1.07 10.45
C SER A 203 13.55 0.21 9.71
N ILE A 204 14.85 0.34 9.41
CA ILE A 204 15.47 1.52 8.75
C ILE A 204 14.98 1.79 7.31
N GLY A 205 14.25 0.85 6.72
CA GLY A 205 13.68 0.97 5.37
C GLY A 205 14.72 1.02 4.24
N ALA A 206 14.25 1.36 3.03
CA ALA A 206 15.09 1.55 1.85
C ALA A 206 15.05 3.03 1.40
N SER A 207 15.83 3.86 2.09
CA SER A 207 15.82 5.32 1.94
C SER A 207 16.80 5.87 0.88
N LEU A 208 17.57 5.01 0.20
CA LEU A 208 18.53 5.42 -0.83
C LEU A 208 17.98 5.18 -2.23
N GLY A 209 18.24 6.08 -3.18
CA GLY A 209 17.93 5.87 -4.59
C GLY A 209 19.00 5.03 -5.29
N ARG A 210 18.59 4.12 -6.17
CA ARG A 210 19.52 3.41 -7.06
C ARG A 210 19.97 4.30 -8.21
N GLY A 211 21.24 4.21 -8.55
CA GLY A 211 21.81 4.81 -9.76
C GLY A 211 21.78 3.85 -10.96
N LEU A 212 22.24 4.35 -12.10
CA LEU A 212 22.53 3.54 -13.29
C LEU A 212 23.97 3.77 -13.71
N ASP A 213 24.62 2.72 -14.20
CA ASP A 213 25.93 2.84 -14.84
C ASP A 213 25.74 3.30 -16.29
N LEU A 214 25.71 4.63 -16.49
CA LEU A 214 25.47 5.27 -17.79
C LEU A 214 26.48 6.38 -18.03
N GLU A 215 26.88 6.55 -19.29
CA GLU A 215 27.62 7.74 -19.71
C GLU A 215 26.79 9.01 -19.41
N GLY A 216 27.45 10.02 -18.82
CA GLY A 216 26.84 11.29 -18.45
C GLY A 216 26.01 11.26 -17.16
N TYR A 217 26.01 10.15 -16.41
CA TYR A 217 25.29 10.02 -15.13
C TYR A 217 25.67 11.08 -14.07
N GLU A 218 26.93 11.51 -14.05
CA GLU A 218 27.43 12.54 -13.13
C GLU A 218 27.19 13.98 -13.62
N SER A 219 26.40 14.17 -14.68
CA SER A 219 26.10 15.50 -15.21
C SER A 219 25.14 16.26 -14.29
N ASP A 220 25.31 17.57 -14.21
CA ASP A 220 24.38 18.46 -13.51
C ASP A 220 22.99 18.42 -14.17
N GLY A 221 21.94 18.23 -13.37
CA GLY A 221 20.58 17.93 -13.83
C GLY A 221 20.22 16.43 -13.86
N VAL A 222 21.11 15.53 -13.44
CA VAL A 222 20.74 14.12 -13.16
C VAL A 222 20.36 13.97 -11.69
N LEU A 223 19.11 13.61 -11.43
CA LEU A 223 18.58 13.44 -10.09
C LEU A 223 18.18 11.98 -9.87
N ARG A 224 18.31 11.50 -8.63
CA ARG A 224 17.67 10.24 -8.21
C ARG A 224 16.31 10.56 -7.62
N ALA A 225 15.29 9.80 -7.99
CA ALA A 225 13.90 10.10 -7.64
C ALA A 225 13.65 10.14 -6.12
N ILE A 226 14.32 9.25 -5.38
CA ILE A 226 14.15 9.15 -3.92
C ILE A 226 14.69 10.40 -3.24
N GLU A 227 15.94 10.76 -3.53
CA GLU A 227 16.57 11.97 -3.00
C GLU A 227 15.82 13.23 -3.46
N TYR A 228 15.34 13.27 -4.71
CA TYR A 228 14.49 14.35 -5.20
C TYR A 228 13.21 14.50 -4.37
N LEU A 229 12.43 13.43 -4.21
CA LEU A 229 11.18 13.45 -3.45
C LEU A 229 11.41 13.76 -1.96
N ILE A 230 12.44 13.18 -1.35
CA ILE A 230 12.84 13.46 0.04
C ILE A 230 13.10 14.95 0.23
N ASN A 231 13.87 15.57 -0.67
CA ASN A 231 14.19 16.99 -0.59
C ASN A 231 12.94 17.86 -0.75
N ILE A 232 12.11 17.59 -1.77
CA ILE A 232 10.85 18.33 -1.99
C ILE A 232 9.93 18.22 -0.77
N ASN A 233 9.74 17.01 -0.24
CA ASN A 233 8.89 16.78 0.92
C ASN A 233 9.45 17.36 2.22
N SER A 234 10.75 17.65 2.26
CA SER A 234 11.41 18.36 3.36
C SER A 234 11.34 19.89 3.22
N GLY A 235 10.69 20.39 2.17
CA GLY A 235 10.52 21.83 1.91
C GLY A 235 11.66 22.46 1.11
N TYR A 236 12.59 21.68 0.57
CA TYR A 236 13.60 22.20 -0.34
C TYR A 236 13.01 22.42 -1.74
N THR A 237 13.54 23.43 -2.41
CA THR A 237 13.16 23.80 -3.77
C THR A 237 14.25 23.31 -4.73
N ILE A 238 13.88 22.55 -5.75
CA ILE A 238 14.81 22.02 -6.75
C ILE A 238 14.36 22.52 -8.12
N ASP A 239 15.18 23.33 -8.77
CA ASP A 239 14.94 23.75 -10.15
C ASP A 239 15.14 22.55 -11.09
N VAL A 240 14.06 22.15 -11.76
CA VAL A 240 14.04 21.00 -12.69
C VAL A 240 13.98 21.45 -14.17
N GLY A 241 13.96 22.76 -14.43
CA GLY A 241 13.83 23.32 -15.78
C GLY A 241 12.46 23.08 -16.44
N ASP A 242 12.42 23.29 -17.76
CA ASP A 242 11.18 23.22 -18.55
C ASP A 242 10.86 21.81 -19.03
N LYS A 243 11.88 21.00 -19.33
CA LYS A 243 11.77 19.66 -19.90
C LYS A 243 12.36 18.62 -18.96
N VAL A 244 11.50 17.83 -18.33
CA VAL A 244 11.91 16.76 -17.42
C VAL A 244 11.67 15.40 -18.05
N VAL A 245 12.65 14.51 -17.97
CA VAL A 245 12.50 13.10 -18.31
C VAL A 245 12.66 12.25 -17.06
N VAL A 246 11.65 11.45 -16.73
CA VAL A 246 11.68 10.48 -15.63
C VAL A 246 11.88 9.08 -16.19
N ILE A 247 12.89 8.36 -15.69
CA ILE A 247 13.17 6.97 -16.09
C ILE A 247 12.63 6.02 -15.01
N GLY A 248 11.64 5.22 -15.37
CA GLY A 248 11.03 4.21 -14.49
C GLY A 248 9.53 4.05 -14.72
N GLY A 249 9.00 2.87 -14.37
CA GLY A 249 7.58 2.54 -14.56
C GLY A 249 6.76 2.33 -13.28
N GLY A 250 7.38 2.44 -12.09
CA GLY A 250 6.72 2.22 -10.80
C GLY A 250 6.15 3.49 -10.16
N ASP A 251 5.52 3.37 -8.99
CA ASP A 251 4.85 4.49 -8.31
C ASP A 251 5.79 5.67 -8.00
N VAL A 252 7.04 5.38 -7.65
CA VAL A 252 8.07 6.42 -7.43
C VAL A 252 8.29 7.27 -8.69
N ALA A 253 8.19 6.67 -9.88
CA ALA A 253 8.29 7.40 -11.14
C ALA A 253 7.05 8.30 -11.36
N MET A 254 5.86 7.82 -11.01
CA MET A 254 4.63 8.62 -11.10
C MET A 254 4.67 9.80 -10.13
N ASP A 255 5.09 9.55 -8.89
CA ASP A 255 5.26 10.59 -7.87
C ASP A 255 6.30 11.63 -8.28
N ALA A 256 7.47 11.19 -8.77
CA ALA A 256 8.51 12.10 -9.25
C ALA A 256 8.04 12.93 -10.46
N ALA A 257 7.34 12.31 -11.42
CA ALA A 257 6.84 12.99 -12.61
C ALA A 257 5.77 14.03 -12.28
N ARG A 258 4.78 13.65 -11.46
CA ARG A 258 3.71 14.55 -11.00
C ARG A 258 4.24 15.65 -10.09
N THR A 259 5.22 15.34 -9.25
CA THR A 259 5.90 16.36 -8.41
C THR A 259 6.69 17.34 -9.26
N ALA A 260 7.44 16.88 -10.26
CA ALA A 260 8.18 17.75 -11.20
C ALA A 260 7.26 18.72 -11.98
N LEU A 261 6.03 18.30 -12.28
CA LEU A 261 5.01 19.16 -12.87
C LEU A 261 4.48 20.24 -11.90
N ARG A 262 4.67 20.05 -10.59
CA ARG A 262 4.07 20.84 -9.50
C ARG A 262 5.09 21.61 -8.63
N THR A 263 6.38 21.56 -8.97
CA THR A 263 7.51 21.98 -8.12
C THR A 263 7.39 23.39 -7.51
N ASP A 264 6.93 24.40 -8.25
CA ASP A 264 6.84 25.78 -7.74
C ASP A 264 5.88 25.97 -6.55
N ALA A 265 4.94 25.05 -6.33
CA ALA A 265 4.04 25.15 -5.19
C ALA A 265 4.69 24.82 -3.84
N TYR A 266 5.78 24.06 -3.85
CA TYR A 266 6.59 23.84 -2.65
C TYR A 266 7.42 25.09 -2.30
N GLU A 267 7.75 25.95 -3.27
CA GLU A 267 8.46 27.23 -3.03
C GLU A 267 7.61 28.24 -2.24
N ALA A 268 6.29 28.23 -2.43
CA ALA A 268 5.36 29.14 -1.75
C ALA A 268 5.18 28.83 -0.25
N GLN A 269 5.34 27.56 0.16
CA GLN A 269 5.25 27.16 1.57
C GLN A 269 6.51 27.51 2.36
N ALA A 270 7.69 27.41 1.74
CA ALA A 270 8.97 27.77 2.38
C ALA A 270 9.08 29.27 2.72
N THR A 271 8.27 30.12 2.08
CA THR A 271 8.26 31.58 2.30
C THR A 271 7.26 32.05 3.35
N GLU A 272 6.24 31.26 3.70
CA GLU A 272 5.26 31.65 4.74
C GLU A 272 5.81 31.51 6.18
N ASP A 273 6.88 30.75 6.38
CA ASP A 273 7.52 30.59 7.70
C ASP A 273 8.59 31.66 8.02
N MET A 274 8.73 32.69 7.16
CA MET A 274 9.69 33.78 7.36
C MET A 274 9.08 35.18 7.09
N THR A 275 8.55 35.75 8.18
CA THR A 275 8.29 37.19 8.43
C THR A 275 7.17 37.92 7.67
N GLU A 276 6.31 38.59 8.45
CA GLU A 276 5.38 39.64 8.03
C GLU A 276 6.06 40.69 7.13
N ARG A 277 5.71 40.74 5.82
CA ARG A 277 5.79 41.99 5.03
C ARG A 277 4.97 41.97 3.73
N SER A 278 4.04 42.91 3.68
CA SER A 278 3.41 43.53 2.50
C SER A 278 2.29 42.77 1.76
N ALA A 279 1.06 43.01 2.22
CA ALA A 279 -0.22 42.57 1.64
C ALA A 279 -0.54 43.09 0.21
N MET A 280 0.40 43.79 -0.45
CA MET A 280 0.19 44.30 -1.82
C MET A 280 0.96 43.53 -2.90
N THR A 281 1.91 42.66 -2.51
CA THR A 281 2.62 41.75 -3.44
C THR A 281 1.88 40.41 -3.57
N ALA A 282 1.26 39.93 -2.48
CA ALA A 282 0.55 38.65 -2.41
C ALA A 282 -0.59 38.47 -3.44
N ALA A 283 -1.29 39.54 -3.84
CA ALA A 283 -2.39 39.45 -4.81
C ALA A 283 -1.91 39.36 -6.27
N LEU A 284 -0.70 39.84 -6.57
CA LEU A 284 -0.07 39.75 -7.90
C LEU A 284 0.79 38.49 -8.02
N ASP A 285 1.38 38.01 -6.92
CA ASP A 285 2.03 36.70 -6.86
C ASP A 285 1.02 35.56 -6.88
N ALA A 286 -0.11 35.64 -6.15
CA ALA A 286 -1.18 34.65 -6.24
C ALA A 286 -1.77 34.49 -7.66
N ALA A 287 -1.66 35.52 -8.51
CA ALA A 287 -2.05 35.45 -9.91
C ALA A 287 -0.97 34.81 -10.82
N ARG A 288 0.30 34.77 -10.38
CA ARG A 288 1.41 34.03 -11.02
C ARG A 288 1.52 32.59 -10.53
N THR A 289 1.14 32.29 -9.28
CA THR A 289 1.04 30.92 -8.73
C THR A 289 -0.19 30.15 -9.25
N ALA A 290 -1.11 30.81 -9.95
CA ALA A 290 -2.35 30.25 -10.47
C ALA A 290 -2.23 29.59 -11.86
N VAL A 291 -1.01 29.43 -12.40
CA VAL A 291 -0.72 28.73 -13.66
C VAL A 291 0.16 27.53 -13.32
N ARG A 292 0.08 26.41 -14.08
CA ARG A 292 1.02 25.28 -13.97
C ARG A 292 2.45 25.82 -14.07
N SER A 293 3.17 25.93 -12.94
CA SER A 293 4.50 26.56 -12.91
C SER A 293 5.63 25.59 -12.55
N GLY A 294 5.39 24.28 -12.41
CA GLY A 294 6.48 23.29 -12.50
C GLY A 294 6.94 23.06 -13.94
N ALA A 295 7.67 21.98 -14.20
CA ALA A 295 8.20 21.68 -15.53
C ALA A 295 7.10 21.75 -16.62
N ARG A 296 7.34 22.53 -17.67
CA ARG A 296 6.38 22.74 -18.77
C ARG A 296 6.06 21.44 -19.52
N GLN A 297 7.00 20.50 -19.55
CA GLN A 297 6.85 19.21 -20.17
C GLN A 297 7.55 18.12 -19.34
N VAL A 298 6.76 17.15 -18.87
CA VAL A 298 7.28 15.95 -18.20
C VAL A 298 7.04 14.73 -19.08
N THR A 299 8.09 13.93 -19.29
CA THR A 299 8.01 12.67 -20.04
C THR A 299 8.49 11.51 -19.17
N VAL A 300 7.66 10.48 -19.01
CA VAL A 300 8.04 9.21 -18.39
C VAL A 300 8.50 8.24 -19.46
N VAL A 301 9.67 7.65 -19.25
CA VAL A 301 10.27 6.61 -20.09
C VAL A 301 10.27 5.29 -19.30
N SER A 302 9.57 4.28 -19.82
CA SER A 302 9.43 2.96 -19.19
C SER A 302 9.95 1.85 -20.10
N LEU A 303 10.60 0.85 -19.49
CA LEU A 303 11.02 -0.36 -20.22
C LEU A 303 9.79 -1.19 -20.64
N GLU A 304 8.81 -1.18 -19.77
CA GLU A 304 7.53 -1.87 -19.84
C GLU A 304 6.64 -1.29 -20.94
N SER A 305 5.76 -2.11 -21.48
CA SER A 305 4.58 -1.60 -22.18
C SER A 305 3.59 -0.97 -21.21
N GLU A 306 2.62 -0.22 -21.73
CA GLU A 306 1.52 0.40 -20.96
C GLU A 306 0.85 -0.58 -19.97
N THR A 307 0.58 -1.82 -20.41
CA THR A 307 -0.06 -2.86 -19.59
C THR A 307 0.90 -3.62 -18.67
N GLU A 308 2.21 -3.41 -18.79
CA GLU A 308 3.25 -4.09 -18.00
C GLU A 308 3.83 -3.19 -16.90
N MET A 309 3.43 -1.91 -16.85
CA MET A 309 3.97 -0.95 -15.89
C MET A 309 3.70 -1.40 -14.45
N PRO A 310 4.71 -1.35 -13.55
CA PRO A 310 4.53 -1.75 -12.16
C PRO A 310 3.71 -0.78 -11.29
N ALA A 311 3.56 0.47 -11.72
CA ALA A 311 2.79 1.46 -10.98
C ALA A 311 1.31 1.09 -10.89
N ASP A 312 0.66 1.54 -9.81
CA ASP A 312 -0.78 1.41 -9.65
C ASP A 312 -1.51 2.03 -10.85
N HIS A 313 -2.49 1.31 -11.41
CA HIS A 313 -3.20 1.76 -12.62
C HIS A 313 -3.80 3.16 -12.44
N PHE A 314 -4.35 3.42 -11.25
CA PHE A 314 -4.87 4.72 -10.87
C PHE A 314 -3.80 5.82 -10.96
N GLU A 315 -2.57 5.58 -10.51
CA GLU A 315 -1.50 6.59 -10.55
C GLU A 315 -1.05 6.90 -11.99
N ILE A 316 -1.04 5.88 -12.86
CA ILE A 316 -0.78 6.06 -14.29
C ILE A 316 -1.87 6.92 -14.92
N GLU A 317 -3.15 6.61 -14.68
CA GLU A 317 -4.26 7.39 -15.22
C GLU A 317 -4.23 8.85 -14.73
N GLU A 318 -3.93 9.06 -13.44
CA GLU A 318 -3.85 10.41 -12.86
C GLU A 318 -2.69 11.22 -13.44
N ALA A 319 -1.55 10.57 -13.71
CA ALA A 319 -0.43 11.18 -14.42
C ALA A 319 -0.82 11.55 -15.85
N MET A 320 -1.53 10.68 -16.58
CA MET A 320 -2.03 10.96 -17.93
C MET A 320 -3.03 12.12 -17.94
N ARG A 321 -3.93 12.20 -16.96
CA ARG A 321 -4.89 13.32 -16.79
C ARG A 321 -4.19 14.65 -16.49
N GLU A 322 -2.95 14.62 -16.03
CA GLU A 322 -2.09 15.78 -15.81
C GLU A 322 -1.21 16.14 -17.03
N ASP A 323 -1.46 15.51 -18.18
CA ASP A 323 -0.73 15.69 -19.44
C ASP A 323 0.74 15.22 -19.40
N ILE A 324 1.09 14.31 -18.48
CA ILE A 324 2.40 13.67 -18.49
C ILE A 324 2.49 12.74 -19.70
N ARG A 325 3.56 12.91 -20.49
CA ARG A 325 3.80 12.10 -21.68
C ARG A 325 4.44 10.77 -21.31
N PHE A 326 3.95 9.67 -21.86
CA PHE A 326 4.57 8.35 -21.71
C PHE A 326 5.27 7.90 -22.99
N ILE A 327 6.45 7.31 -22.85
CA ILE A 327 7.18 6.60 -23.91
C ILE A 327 7.52 5.21 -23.39
N HIS A 328 6.67 4.26 -23.75
CA HIS A 328 6.81 2.85 -23.40
C HIS A 328 7.82 2.13 -24.28
N ARG A 329 8.22 0.92 -23.88
CA ARG A 329 9.18 0.07 -24.60
C ARG A 329 10.48 0.82 -24.93
N ARG A 330 10.97 1.60 -23.96
CA ARG A 330 12.11 2.49 -24.16
C ARG A 330 12.98 2.54 -22.91
N GLY A 331 14.27 2.33 -23.07
CA GLY A 331 15.25 2.35 -21.98
C GLY A 331 16.32 3.42 -22.16
N PRO A 332 17.03 3.81 -21.08
CA PRO A 332 18.12 4.77 -21.17
C PRO A 332 19.35 4.13 -21.82
N LYS A 333 20.00 4.87 -22.72
CA LYS A 333 21.26 4.47 -23.35
C LYS A 333 22.44 5.30 -22.84
N ARG A 334 22.27 6.63 -22.76
CA ARG A 334 23.21 7.56 -22.13
C ARG A 334 22.55 8.91 -21.87
N ILE A 335 23.09 9.66 -20.91
CA ILE A 335 22.73 11.06 -20.68
C ILE A 335 23.52 11.93 -21.65
N VAL A 336 22.84 12.84 -22.34
CA VAL A 336 23.47 13.81 -23.23
C VAL A 336 23.71 15.08 -22.44
N SER A 337 24.96 15.52 -22.34
CA SER A 337 25.33 16.74 -21.63
C SER A 337 26.24 17.65 -22.45
N GLU A 338 26.11 18.95 -22.22
CA GLU A 338 26.94 20.01 -22.78
C GLU A 338 27.54 20.82 -21.63
N GLY A 339 28.87 20.99 -21.61
CA GLY A 339 29.54 21.72 -20.53
C GLY A 339 29.39 21.09 -19.13
N GLY A 340 28.96 19.84 -19.04
CA GLY A 340 28.68 19.14 -17.78
C GLY A 340 27.22 19.20 -17.32
N THR A 341 26.34 19.89 -18.05
CA THR A 341 24.91 20.01 -17.74
C THR A 341 24.07 19.20 -18.71
N VAL A 342 23.02 18.55 -18.22
CA VAL A 342 22.06 17.77 -19.02
C VAL A 342 21.41 18.65 -20.10
N VAL A 343 21.35 18.10 -21.33
CA VAL A 343 20.57 18.67 -22.45
C VAL A 343 19.63 17.64 -23.08
N GLY A 344 19.72 16.37 -22.66
CA GLY A 344 18.83 15.33 -23.13
C GLY A 344 19.14 13.92 -22.63
N LEU A 345 18.28 12.98 -23.01
CA LEU A 345 18.41 11.56 -22.79
C LEU A 345 18.43 10.83 -24.14
N GLU A 346 19.52 10.12 -24.43
CA GLU A 346 19.53 9.15 -25.53
C GLU A 346 18.94 7.84 -25.01
N THR A 347 18.01 7.28 -25.78
CA THR A 347 17.21 6.11 -25.43
C THR A 347 17.34 5.02 -26.48
N VAL A 348 17.04 3.79 -26.08
CA VAL A 348 17.11 2.59 -26.91
C VAL A 348 15.79 1.81 -26.82
N GLY A 349 15.32 1.25 -27.93
CA GLY A 349 14.10 0.45 -27.97
C GLY A 349 14.20 -0.81 -27.11
N VAL A 350 13.09 -1.24 -26.53
CA VAL A 350 12.98 -2.46 -25.71
C VAL A 350 12.08 -3.46 -26.42
N GLN A 351 12.59 -4.66 -26.70
CA GLN A 351 11.85 -5.74 -27.37
C GLN A 351 11.02 -6.55 -26.37
N SER A 352 11.60 -6.84 -25.21
CA SER A 352 10.93 -7.52 -24.10
C SER A 352 11.52 -7.05 -22.77
N VAL A 353 10.73 -7.09 -21.70
CA VAL A 353 11.18 -6.80 -20.33
C VAL A 353 11.41 -8.08 -19.53
N PHE A 354 10.60 -9.10 -19.78
CA PHE A 354 10.61 -10.36 -19.06
C PHE A 354 11.03 -11.52 -19.97
N ASP A 355 11.68 -12.53 -19.39
CA ASP A 355 11.91 -13.82 -20.05
C ASP A 355 10.64 -14.69 -20.06
N ASP A 356 10.69 -15.86 -20.72
CA ASP A 356 9.57 -16.81 -20.81
C ASP A 356 9.09 -17.34 -19.44
N THR A 357 9.89 -17.15 -18.38
CA THR A 357 9.55 -17.53 -17.00
C THR A 357 9.01 -16.37 -16.17
N GLY A 358 8.83 -15.19 -16.77
CA GLY A 358 8.36 -13.98 -16.11
C GLY A 358 9.42 -13.27 -15.28
N ARG A 359 10.70 -13.64 -15.39
CA ARG A 359 11.78 -12.95 -14.68
C ARG A 359 12.21 -11.71 -15.44
N PHE A 360 12.50 -10.64 -14.72
CA PHE A 360 12.99 -9.38 -15.28
C PHE A 360 14.35 -9.60 -15.98
N ALA A 361 14.36 -9.48 -17.30
CA ALA A 361 15.49 -9.72 -18.19
C ALA A 361 15.31 -8.93 -19.50
N PRO A 362 15.47 -7.58 -19.47
CA PRO A 362 15.14 -6.75 -20.61
C PRO A 362 16.09 -6.98 -21.80
N VAL A 363 15.50 -7.04 -23.00
CA VAL A 363 16.21 -7.17 -24.27
C VAL A 363 16.08 -5.88 -25.06
N PHE A 364 17.22 -5.24 -25.36
CA PHE A 364 17.27 -3.95 -26.05
C PHE A 364 17.54 -4.09 -27.55
N ASP A 365 16.89 -3.24 -28.35
CA ASP A 365 17.16 -3.07 -29.77
C ASP A 365 18.13 -1.91 -30.00
N SER A 366 19.43 -2.22 -30.09
CA SER A 366 20.48 -1.23 -30.30
C SER A 366 20.35 -0.42 -31.61
N GLY A 367 19.52 -0.87 -32.56
CA GLY A 367 19.25 -0.15 -33.81
C GLY A 367 18.18 0.94 -33.68
N ASP A 368 17.30 0.84 -32.67
CA ASP A 368 16.23 1.79 -32.40
C ASP A 368 16.69 2.82 -31.34
N VAL A 369 17.46 3.81 -31.78
CA VAL A 369 17.99 4.89 -30.94
C VAL A 369 17.26 6.20 -31.20
N SER A 370 16.85 6.88 -30.15
CA SER A 370 16.25 8.22 -30.23
C SER A 370 16.72 9.12 -29.09
N THR A 371 16.66 10.42 -29.28
CA THR A 371 17.08 11.40 -28.27
C THR A 371 15.89 12.26 -27.87
N LEU A 372 15.73 12.46 -26.57
CA LEU A 372 14.75 13.34 -25.96
C LEU A 372 15.48 14.55 -25.40
N ASP A 373 15.04 15.76 -25.74
CA ASP A 373 15.53 16.96 -25.07
C ASP A 373 15.07 16.95 -23.61
N ALA A 374 15.97 17.31 -22.70
CA ALA A 374 15.69 17.40 -21.27
C ALA A 374 16.63 18.39 -20.62
N ASP A 375 16.13 19.19 -19.68
CA ASP A 375 16.93 20.01 -18.78
C ASP A 375 17.30 19.19 -17.52
N THR A 376 16.43 18.26 -17.12
CA THR A 376 16.63 17.36 -15.98
C THR A 376 16.22 15.93 -16.32
N VAL A 377 17.01 14.96 -15.87
CA VAL A 377 16.70 13.53 -15.93
C VAL A 377 16.58 12.97 -14.51
N ILE A 378 15.40 12.44 -14.16
CA ILE A 378 15.12 11.85 -12.85
C ILE A 378 15.13 10.33 -12.95
N LEU A 379 15.96 9.66 -12.15
CA LEU A 379 16.13 8.22 -12.12
C LEU A 379 15.25 7.58 -11.05
N ALA A 380 14.17 6.92 -11.45
CA ALA A 380 13.23 6.20 -10.60
C ALA A 380 13.38 4.67 -10.81
N VAL A 381 14.62 4.17 -10.71
CA VAL A 381 14.99 2.77 -11.02
C VAL A 381 15.09 1.86 -9.78
N GLY A 382 14.51 2.31 -8.66
CA GLY A 382 14.36 1.55 -7.44
C GLY A 382 15.10 2.14 -6.23
N GLN A 383 14.86 1.51 -5.09
CA GLN A 383 15.38 1.91 -3.78
C GLN A 383 16.41 0.90 -3.25
N ALA A 384 17.23 1.36 -2.31
CA ALA A 384 18.25 0.56 -1.64
C ALA A 384 18.26 0.85 -0.12
N VAL A 385 18.66 -0.17 0.64
CA VAL A 385 18.85 -0.09 2.09
C VAL A 385 20.26 0.45 2.36
N ASP A 386 20.40 1.33 3.35
CA ASP A 386 21.71 1.81 3.84
C ASP A 386 22.41 0.72 4.66
N VAL A 387 22.81 -0.38 4.02
CA VAL A 387 23.47 -1.51 4.69
C VAL A 387 24.80 -1.13 5.33
N ALA A 388 25.44 -0.06 4.87
CA ALA A 388 26.69 0.43 5.45
C ALA A 388 26.50 0.88 6.91
N SER A 389 25.29 1.33 7.26
CA SER A 389 24.94 1.70 8.65
C SER A 389 24.85 0.52 9.62
N VAL A 390 24.82 -0.73 9.11
CA VAL A 390 24.61 -1.95 9.90
C VAL A 390 25.67 -3.04 9.65
N GLU A 391 26.49 -2.91 8.60
CA GLU A 391 27.48 -3.92 8.20
C GLU A 391 28.64 -4.06 9.21
N SER A 392 28.96 -3.00 9.95
CA SER A 392 29.98 -3.04 11.01
C SER A 392 29.59 -3.88 12.22
N ASP A 393 28.30 -4.17 12.39
CA ASP A 393 27.73 -4.66 13.64
C ASP A 393 27.53 -6.19 13.63
N GLY A 394 28.11 -6.89 12.65
CA GLY A 394 28.11 -8.37 12.59
C GLY A 394 26.81 -8.99 12.07
N LEU A 395 25.87 -8.18 11.57
CA LEU A 395 24.66 -8.65 10.91
C LEU A 395 24.96 -9.26 9.54
N ALA A 396 24.33 -10.39 9.24
CA ALA A 396 24.41 -10.98 7.91
C ALA A 396 23.61 -10.14 6.90
N ILE A 397 24.21 -9.89 5.74
CA ILE A 397 23.62 -9.11 4.65
C ILE A 397 23.43 -10.02 3.43
N THR A 398 22.23 -10.00 2.87
CA THR A 398 21.90 -10.80 1.69
C THR A 398 22.63 -10.31 0.44
N THR A 399 22.65 -11.14 -0.61
CA THR A 399 23.17 -10.74 -1.94
C THR A 399 22.38 -9.58 -2.56
N ARG A 400 21.15 -9.34 -2.11
CA ARG A 400 20.30 -8.21 -2.52
C ARG A 400 20.56 -6.92 -1.73
N LYS A 401 21.55 -6.92 -0.85
CA LYS A 401 21.89 -5.79 0.03
C LYS A 401 20.72 -5.40 0.93
N THR A 402 20.15 -6.40 1.59
CA THR A 402 19.15 -6.27 2.67
C THR A 402 19.64 -7.04 3.90
N ILE A 403 19.07 -6.78 5.07
CA ILE A 403 19.39 -7.53 6.30
C ILE A 403 18.86 -8.96 6.17
N GLU A 404 19.68 -9.95 6.46
CA GLU A 404 19.28 -11.36 6.41
C GLU A 404 18.40 -11.73 7.60
N VAL A 405 17.26 -12.37 7.29
CA VAL A 405 16.27 -12.85 8.28
C VAL A 405 15.90 -14.31 8.00
N GLY A 406 15.31 -14.98 8.98
CA GLY A 406 14.85 -16.37 8.84
C GLY A 406 13.80 -16.58 7.74
N PRO A 407 13.69 -17.78 7.14
CA PRO A 407 12.79 -18.03 6.00
C PRO A 407 11.29 -17.86 6.32
N ASN A 408 10.90 -17.99 7.58
CA ASN A 408 9.52 -17.76 8.04
C ASN A 408 9.48 -16.84 9.27
N SER A 409 10.59 -16.18 9.61
CA SER A 409 10.73 -15.34 10.80
C SER A 409 11.43 -14.03 10.45
N LEU A 410 11.18 -12.98 11.21
CA LEU A 410 11.89 -11.71 11.07
C LEU A 410 13.17 -11.66 11.92
N ALA A 411 13.49 -12.72 12.66
CA ALA A 411 14.71 -12.82 13.45
C ALA A 411 15.95 -12.79 12.56
N THR A 412 16.93 -12.00 12.96
CA THR A 412 18.24 -11.91 12.29
C THR A 412 19.18 -13.00 12.80
N THR A 413 20.45 -12.97 12.36
CA THR A 413 21.51 -13.83 12.90
C THR A 413 21.91 -13.48 14.34
N MET A 414 21.56 -12.28 14.82
CA MET A 414 21.85 -11.85 16.19
C MET A 414 20.70 -12.24 17.14
N PRO A 415 21.00 -12.80 18.32
CA PRO A 415 19.98 -13.10 19.32
C PRO A 415 19.20 -11.85 19.73
N MET A 416 17.90 -11.96 19.90
CA MET A 416 17.01 -10.86 20.32
C MET A 416 17.00 -9.63 19.39
N VAL A 417 17.43 -9.80 18.12
CA VAL A 417 17.38 -8.76 17.09
C VAL A 417 16.56 -9.24 15.90
N TRP A 418 15.55 -8.44 15.53
CA TRP A 418 14.69 -8.65 14.36
C TRP A 418 14.92 -7.57 13.31
N ALA A 419 14.59 -7.85 12.05
CA ALA A 419 14.55 -6.86 10.98
C ALA A 419 13.27 -7.01 10.15
N GLY A 420 12.65 -5.90 9.76
CA GLY A 420 11.36 -5.90 9.07
C GLY A 420 11.19 -4.74 8.10
N GLY A 421 10.13 -4.82 7.30
CA GLY A 421 9.85 -3.88 6.21
C GLY A 421 10.90 -3.98 5.11
N ASP A 422 11.17 -2.85 4.46
CA ASP A 422 12.10 -2.81 3.33
C ASP A 422 13.54 -3.15 3.73
N ALA A 423 13.90 -2.98 5.01
CA ALA A 423 15.23 -3.32 5.52
C ALA A 423 15.55 -4.82 5.36
N ALA A 424 14.56 -5.69 5.54
CA ALA A 424 14.71 -7.14 5.40
C ALA A 424 14.40 -7.63 3.98
N HIS A 425 13.32 -7.11 3.38
CA HIS A 425 12.75 -7.67 2.16
C HIS A 425 13.04 -6.86 0.89
N GLY A 426 13.63 -5.67 1.03
CA GLY A 426 13.70 -4.68 -0.04
C GLY A 426 12.37 -3.94 -0.23
N PRO A 427 12.32 -2.97 -1.16
CA PRO A 427 11.18 -2.09 -1.34
C PRO A 427 9.89 -2.86 -1.65
N ARG A 428 8.89 -2.74 -0.78
CA ARG A 428 7.54 -3.33 -0.94
C ARG A 428 6.46 -2.28 -0.69
N SER A 429 5.19 -2.70 -0.71
CA SER A 429 4.09 -1.79 -0.44
C SER A 429 4.06 -1.36 1.03
N LEU A 430 3.45 -0.21 1.28
CA LEU A 430 3.23 0.30 2.63
C LEU A 430 2.55 -0.74 3.55
N ILE A 431 1.55 -1.47 3.03
CA ILE A 431 0.79 -2.44 3.82
C ILE A 431 1.62 -3.68 4.18
N ASP A 432 2.61 -4.04 3.36
CA ASP A 432 3.58 -5.09 3.68
C ASP A 432 4.49 -4.67 4.84
N ALA A 433 4.95 -3.42 4.85
CA ALA A 433 5.76 -2.90 5.96
C ALA A 433 4.98 -2.89 7.27
N ILE A 434 3.69 -2.52 7.24
CA ILE A 434 2.82 -2.57 8.41
C ILE A 434 2.66 -4.01 8.90
N ALA A 435 2.46 -4.97 7.99
CA ALA A 435 2.34 -6.40 8.31
C ALA A 435 3.62 -6.95 8.95
N ASP A 436 4.80 -6.62 8.42
CA ASP A 436 6.08 -6.98 9.02
C ASP A 436 6.22 -6.42 10.44
N GLY A 437 5.79 -5.16 10.68
CA GLY A 437 5.81 -4.57 12.03
C GLY A 437 4.97 -5.36 13.03
N ARG A 438 3.75 -5.77 12.64
CA ARG A 438 2.87 -6.59 13.48
C ARG A 438 3.45 -7.99 13.71
N LYS A 439 4.04 -8.59 12.68
CA LYS A 439 4.72 -9.87 12.78
C LYS A 439 5.92 -9.80 13.72
N ALA A 440 6.74 -8.75 13.62
CA ALA A 440 7.88 -8.53 14.49
C ALA A 440 7.45 -8.38 15.95
N ALA A 441 6.41 -7.57 16.22
CA ALA A 441 5.84 -7.44 17.55
C ALA A 441 5.37 -8.79 18.13
N THR A 442 4.77 -9.63 17.30
CA THR A 442 4.32 -10.98 17.69
C THR A 442 5.51 -11.88 18.03
N GLU A 443 6.53 -11.95 17.17
CA GLU A 443 7.72 -12.79 17.42
C GLU A 443 8.51 -12.33 18.65
N ILE A 444 8.65 -11.02 18.85
CA ILE A 444 9.26 -10.44 20.05
C ILE A 444 8.44 -10.82 21.29
N HIS A 445 7.11 -10.72 21.22
CA HIS A 445 6.25 -11.10 22.34
C HIS A 445 6.41 -12.57 22.72
N GLU A 446 6.45 -13.47 21.73
CA GLU A 446 6.67 -14.90 21.91
C GLU A 446 8.05 -15.21 22.51
N ALA A 447 9.09 -14.48 22.10
CA ALA A 447 10.45 -14.63 22.63
C ALA A 447 10.53 -14.36 24.15
N PHE A 448 9.69 -13.46 24.67
CA PHE A 448 9.55 -13.19 26.11
C PHE A 448 8.48 -14.03 26.80
N GLY A 449 8.12 -15.19 26.23
CA GLY A 449 7.14 -16.12 26.79
C GLY A 449 5.70 -15.60 26.73
N GLY A 450 5.46 -14.54 25.98
CA GLY A 450 4.12 -14.12 25.60
C GLY A 450 3.45 -15.18 24.74
N VAL A 451 2.12 -15.23 24.81
CA VAL A 451 1.34 -16.06 23.90
C VAL A 451 0.79 -15.12 22.85
N ALA A 452 1.23 -15.30 21.60
CA ALA A 452 0.66 -14.57 20.47
C ALA A 452 -0.88 -14.65 20.56
N ALA A 453 -1.55 -13.51 20.40
CA ALA A 453 -2.99 -13.49 20.37
C ALA A 453 -3.44 -14.48 19.28
N GLU A 454 -4.14 -15.54 19.69
CA GLU A 454 -4.63 -16.53 18.74
C GLU A 454 -5.50 -15.75 17.74
N GLN A 455 -5.13 -15.74 16.46
CA GLN A 455 -6.00 -15.12 15.46
C GLN A 455 -7.35 -15.82 15.59
N PRO A 456 -8.44 -15.06 15.85
CA PRO A 456 -9.73 -15.68 16.06
C PRO A 456 -10.06 -16.49 14.82
N LYS A 457 -10.03 -17.82 14.96
CA LYS A 457 -10.40 -18.73 13.87
C LYS A 457 -11.80 -18.34 13.44
N GLY A 458 -12.01 -18.17 12.13
CA GLY A 458 -13.32 -17.83 11.60
C GLY A 458 -14.38 -18.75 12.18
N GLN A 459 -15.48 -18.18 12.68
CA GLN A 459 -16.60 -18.97 13.15
C GLN A 459 -17.62 -19.10 12.03
N MET A 460 -17.94 -20.34 11.65
CA MET A 460 -19.10 -20.56 10.80
C MET A 460 -20.37 -20.38 11.62
N VAL A 461 -21.07 -19.28 11.37
CA VAL A 461 -22.38 -19.00 11.97
C VAL A 461 -23.44 -19.21 10.89
N LYS A 462 -24.47 -20.00 11.22
CA LYS A 462 -25.64 -20.11 10.35
C LYS A 462 -26.42 -18.79 10.41
N LEU A 463 -26.48 -18.10 9.28
CA LEU A 463 -27.26 -16.88 9.15
C LEU A 463 -28.76 -17.21 9.31
N GLN A 464 -29.47 -16.38 10.09
CA GLN A 464 -30.92 -16.50 10.27
C GLN A 464 -31.69 -16.10 9.02
N GLN A 465 -31.12 -15.15 8.27
CA GLN A 465 -31.62 -14.68 6.98
C GLN A 465 -30.44 -14.67 6.01
N PHE A 466 -30.64 -15.19 4.80
CA PHE A 466 -29.64 -15.09 3.77
C PHE A 466 -29.70 -13.71 3.13
N HIS A 467 -28.55 -13.19 2.70
CA HIS A 467 -28.51 -11.97 1.90
C HIS A 467 -28.82 -12.32 0.45
N ARG A 468 -29.90 -11.78 -0.10
CA ARG A 468 -30.25 -11.85 -1.52
C ARG A 468 -29.86 -10.54 -2.16
N PHE A 469 -29.01 -10.58 -3.19
CA PHE A 469 -28.75 -9.37 -3.98
C PHE A 469 -30.01 -8.91 -4.71
N GLU A 470 -30.10 -7.61 -4.95
CA GLU A 470 -31.13 -7.06 -5.82
C GLU A 470 -31.03 -7.65 -7.23
N ASP A 471 -32.14 -7.68 -7.97
CA ASP A 471 -32.19 -8.27 -9.32
C ASP A 471 -31.25 -7.61 -10.34
N ARG A 472 -30.69 -6.45 -10.01
CA ARG A 472 -29.80 -5.65 -10.86
C ARG A 472 -28.35 -5.60 -10.36
N TYR A 473 -27.95 -6.52 -9.48
CA TYR A 473 -26.62 -6.53 -8.85
C TYR A 473 -25.46 -6.60 -9.84
N ASP A 474 -25.69 -7.15 -11.03
CA ASP A 474 -24.75 -7.38 -12.13
C ASP A 474 -24.67 -6.22 -13.12
N VAL A 475 -25.51 -5.19 -12.98
CA VAL A 475 -25.52 -4.01 -13.88
C VAL A 475 -25.17 -2.70 -13.18
N ILE A 476 -24.80 -2.75 -11.89
CA ILE A 476 -24.30 -1.59 -11.16
C ILE A 476 -22.81 -1.43 -11.50
N ALA A 477 -22.49 -0.41 -12.31
CA ALA A 477 -21.13 -0.06 -12.67
C ALA A 477 -20.31 0.39 -11.46
N ARG A 478 -19.00 0.16 -11.51
CA ARG A 478 -18.07 0.71 -10.51
C ARG A 478 -18.12 2.23 -10.56
N ILE A 479 -18.08 2.85 -9.39
CA ILE A 479 -17.98 4.30 -9.28
C ILE A 479 -16.50 4.67 -9.24
N ASP A 480 -16.06 5.46 -10.22
CA ASP A 480 -14.72 6.06 -10.20
C ASP A 480 -14.52 6.90 -8.95
N VAL A 481 -13.34 6.79 -8.34
CA VAL A 481 -13.00 7.60 -7.16
C VAL A 481 -13.02 9.08 -7.55
N PRO A 482 -13.84 9.91 -6.90
CA PRO A 482 -13.94 11.32 -7.27
C PRO A 482 -12.59 12.04 -7.10
N THR A 483 -12.20 12.78 -8.13
CA THR A 483 -11.00 13.60 -8.13
C THR A 483 -11.33 15.05 -8.50
N ILE A 484 -10.47 15.98 -8.09
CA ILE A 484 -10.54 17.35 -8.60
C ILE A 484 -10.14 17.41 -10.08
N SER A 485 -10.73 18.36 -10.80
CA SER A 485 -10.42 18.61 -12.21
C SER A 485 -8.95 19.01 -12.40
N SER A 486 -8.34 18.62 -13.52
CA SER A 486 -6.91 18.80 -13.77
C SER A 486 -6.44 20.25 -13.76
N ASP A 487 -7.30 21.20 -14.11
CA ASP A 487 -7.06 22.65 -14.03
C ASP A 487 -6.97 23.18 -12.59
N ARG A 488 -7.50 22.43 -11.61
CA ARG A 488 -7.45 22.77 -10.18
C ARG A 488 -6.37 22.03 -9.41
N ARG A 489 -5.61 21.15 -10.08
CA ARG A 489 -4.51 20.36 -9.52
C ARG A 489 -3.25 21.21 -9.40
N MET A 490 -3.33 22.24 -8.57
CA MET A 490 -2.21 23.14 -8.29
C MET A 490 -1.57 22.76 -6.96
N GLY A 491 -0.26 22.61 -7.00
CA GLY A 491 0.56 22.35 -5.83
C GLY A 491 0.16 21.13 -5.01
N LEU A 492 0.00 21.36 -3.71
CA LEU A 492 -0.26 20.33 -2.69
C LEU A 492 -1.74 19.97 -2.58
N THR A 493 -2.59 20.54 -3.43
CA THR A 493 -4.03 20.27 -3.40
C THR A 493 -4.25 18.77 -3.60
N MET A 494 -4.89 18.14 -2.60
CA MET A 494 -5.21 16.72 -2.65
C MET A 494 -6.05 16.41 -3.88
N VAL A 495 -5.66 15.37 -4.60
CA VAL A 495 -6.27 15.05 -5.89
C VAL A 495 -7.57 14.28 -5.72
N GLU A 496 -7.57 13.24 -4.90
CA GLU A 496 -8.75 12.45 -4.57
C GLU A 496 -9.61 13.17 -3.52
N THR A 497 -10.91 13.29 -3.74
CA THR A 497 -11.84 13.85 -2.76
C THR A 497 -12.62 12.79 -1.98
N GLY A 498 -12.53 11.51 -2.37
CA GLY A 498 -13.29 10.43 -1.75
C GLY A 498 -14.77 10.39 -2.17
N PHE A 499 -15.51 9.40 -1.67
CA PHE A 499 -16.92 9.21 -1.99
C PHE A 499 -17.85 10.04 -1.11
N THR A 500 -18.96 10.52 -1.68
CA THR A 500 -20.12 10.95 -0.87
C THR A 500 -20.77 9.74 -0.20
N PRO A 501 -21.59 9.93 0.85
CA PRO A 501 -22.35 8.83 1.45
C PRO A 501 -23.15 8.01 0.43
N GLU A 502 -23.82 8.66 -0.52
CA GLU A 502 -24.62 7.98 -1.54
C GLU A 502 -23.75 7.15 -2.49
N GLN A 503 -22.60 7.68 -2.90
CA GLN A 503 -21.63 6.95 -3.72
C GLN A 503 -21.05 5.76 -2.96
N ALA A 504 -20.67 5.95 -1.69
CA ALA A 504 -20.13 4.89 -0.85
C ALA A 504 -21.14 3.76 -0.65
N ARG A 505 -22.43 4.07 -0.41
CA ARG A 505 -23.50 3.06 -0.34
C ARG A 505 -23.66 2.31 -1.65
N CYS A 506 -23.73 3.03 -2.77
CA CYS A 506 -23.92 2.44 -4.09
C CYS A 506 -22.76 1.50 -4.47
N GLU A 507 -21.51 1.95 -4.29
CA GLU A 507 -20.33 1.14 -4.56
C GLU A 507 -20.23 -0.06 -3.61
N ALA A 508 -20.53 0.12 -2.31
CA ALA A 508 -20.50 -0.95 -1.33
C ALA A 508 -21.56 -2.05 -1.60
N GLN A 509 -22.72 -1.69 -2.14
CA GLN A 509 -23.78 -2.64 -2.52
C GLN A 509 -23.37 -3.61 -3.63
N ARG A 510 -22.32 -3.31 -4.41
CA ARG A 510 -21.76 -4.22 -5.43
C ARG A 510 -21.04 -5.43 -4.81
N CYS A 511 -20.68 -5.38 -3.53
CA CYS A 511 -19.90 -6.40 -2.84
C CYS A 511 -20.60 -7.77 -2.85
N LEU A 512 -19.90 -8.81 -3.32
CA LEU A 512 -20.42 -10.17 -3.38
C LEU A 512 -20.52 -10.87 -2.01
N ARG A 513 -20.16 -10.19 -0.90
CA ARG A 513 -20.15 -10.73 0.46
C ARG A 513 -19.54 -12.14 0.53
N CYS A 514 -18.35 -12.35 -0.05
CA CYS A 514 -17.71 -13.68 -0.17
C CYS A 514 -17.52 -14.43 1.17
N PHE A 515 -17.56 -13.71 2.30
CA PHE A 515 -17.57 -14.27 3.64
C PHE A 515 -18.87 -15.01 4.00
N ALA A 516 -19.96 -14.76 3.29
CA ALA A 516 -21.20 -15.53 3.37
C ALA A 516 -21.14 -16.72 2.40
N ASN A 517 -21.23 -17.93 2.92
CA ASN A 517 -21.12 -19.17 2.14
C ASN A 517 -22.47 -19.88 1.99
N ILE A 518 -22.68 -20.54 0.85
CA ILE A 518 -23.88 -21.33 0.57
C ILE A 518 -23.54 -22.79 0.83
N LEU A 519 -24.12 -23.39 1.86
CA LEU A 519 -23.93 -24.80 2.16
C LEU A 519 -25.09 -25.64 1.64
N LEU A 520 -24.76 -26.61 0.79
CA LEU A 520 -25.72 -27.57 0.26
C LEU A 520 -25.92 -28.71 1.26
N ASP A 521 -27.14 -28.87 1.76
CA ASP A 521 -27.52 -29.94 2.68
C ASP A 521 -27.99 -31.16 1.87
N ALA A 522 -27.12 -32.16 1.76
CA ALA A 522 -27.39 -33.38 1.00
C ALA A 522 -28.55 -34.22 1.55
N ASP A 523 -28.88 -34.08 2.84
CA ASP A 523 -29.99 -34.82 3.46
C ASP A 523 -31.35 -34.15 3.18
N LYS A 524 -31.35 -32.88 2.80
CA LYS A 524 -32.56 -32.11 2.44
C LYS A 524 -32.76 -31.94 0.94
N GLY A 525 -31.69 -32.03 0.15
CA GLY A 525 -31.75 -31.83 -1.29
C GLY A 525 -32.57 -32.90 -2.01
N VAL A 526 -33.63 -32.49 -2.73
CA VAL A 526 -34.44 -33.39 -3.56
C VAL A 526 -33.92 -33.57 -4.99
N LEU A 527 -32.73 -33.04 -5.30
CA LEU A 527 -32.04 -33.16 -6.60
C LEU A 527 -32.91 -32.77 -7.83
N CYS A 528 -33.77 -31.77 -7.67
CA CYS A 528 -34.69 -31.31 -8.73
C CYS A 528 -34.02 -30.52 -9.86
N GLY A 529 -32.76 -30.11 -9.71
CA GLY A 529 -32.04 -29.32 -10.72
C GLY A 529 -32.28 -27.81 -10.69
N LEU A 530 -33.29 -27.31 -9.95
CA LEU A 530 -33.63 -25.87 -9.94
C LEU A 530 -32.47 -24.95 -9.52
N CYS A 531 -31.60 -25.42 -8.63
CA CYS A 531 -30.41 -24.67 -8.22
C CYS A 531 -29.35 -24.56 -9.33
N VAL A 532 -29.26 -25.57 -10.21
CA VAL A 532 -28.42 -25.57 -11.42
C VAL A 532 -29.00 -24.57 -12.41
N ASP A 533 -30.30 -24.72 -12.72
CA ASP A 533 -30.99 -23.91 -13.73
C ASP A 533 -30.98 -22.40 -13.42
N VAL A 534 -31.04 -22.03 -12.14
CA VAL A 534 -31.06 -20.62 -11.70
C VAL A 534 -29.67 -20.02 -11.49
N CYS A 535 -28.60 -20.82 -11.58
CA CYS A 535 -27.25 -20.36 -11.31
C CYS A 535 -26.76 -19.47 -12.46
N PRO A 536 -26.43 -18.18 -12.24
CA PRO A 536 -26.06 -17.28 -13.32
C PRO A 536 -24.63 -17.47 -13.84
N VAL A 537 -23.81 -18.27 -13.13
CA VAL A 537 -22.39 -18.49 -13.42
C VAL A 537 -22.04 -19.98 -13.52
N ASP A 538 -23.06 -20.85 -13.64
CA ASP A 538 -22.91 -22.29 -13.89
C ASP A 538 -21.98 -23.05 -12.92
N VAL A 539 -21.95 -22.64 -11.64
CA VAL A 539 -21.06 -23.24 -10.60
C VAL A 539 -21.71 -24.39 -9.81
N ILE A 540 -22.97 -24.72 -10.09
CA ILE A 540 -23.69 -25.83 -9.44
C ILE A 540 -23.88 -26.93 -10.47
N SER A 541 -23.57 -28.17 -10.12
CA SER A 541 -23.72 -29.31 -11.03
C SER A 541 -24.27 -30.54 -10.32
N ILE A 542 -25.06 -31.33 -11.06
CA ILE A 542 -25.56 -32.63 -10.62
C ILE A 542 -24.86 -33.69 -11.49
N LEU A 543 -24.02 -34.51 -10.87
CA LEU A 543 -23.15 -35.46 -11.56
C LEU A 543 -23.27 -36.86 -10.94
N PRO A 544 -22.93 -37.94 -11.67
CA PRO A 544 -22.66 -39.24 -11.07
C PRO A 544 -21.62 -39.12 -9.95
N SER A 545 -21.86 -39.74 -8.79
CA SER A 545 -20.97 -39.60 -7.63
C SER A 545 -19.57 -40.14 -7.88
N GLU A 546 -19.41 -41.07 -8.81
CA GLU A 546 -18.12 -41.65 -9.20
C GLU A 546 -17.17 -40.64 -9.86
N GLU A 547 -17.69 -39.57 -10.46
CA GLU A 547 -16.87 -38.48 -11.04
C GLU A 547 -16.24 -37.60 -9.97
N VAL A 548 -16.86 -37.51 -8.78
CA VAL A 548 -16.41 -36.67 -7.67
C VAL A 548 -15.67 -37.49 -6.61
N ASN A 549 -16.16 -38.70 -6.35
CA ASN A 549 -15.58 -39.65 -5.42
C ASN A 549 -15.67 -41.06 -6.03
N PRO A 550 -14.61 -41.54 -6.69
CA PRO A 550 -14.60 -42.83 -7.39
C PRO A 550 -14.96 -44.05 -6.52
N GLY A 551 -14.88 -43.93 -5.19
CA GLY A 551 -15.28 -44.98 -4.25
C GLY A 551 -16.79 -45.07 -3.98
N ARG A 552 -17.59 -44.13 -4.48
CA ARG A 552 -19.05 -44.06 -4.26
C ARG A 552 -19.78 -44.36 -5.57
N LEU A 553 -20.24 -45.60 -5.71
CA LEU A 553 -21.00 -46.08 -6.87
C LEU A 553 -22.51 -45.90 -6.67
N ASN A 554 -23.25 -45.77 -7.78
CA ASN A 554 -24.72 -45.70 -7.81
C ASN A 554 -25.35 -44.58 -6.96
N ALA A 555 -24.67 -43.44 -6.82
CA ALA A 555 -25.23 -42.25 -6.20
C ALA A 555 -25.07 -41.03 -7.12
N THR A 556 -25.79 -39.96 -6.78
CA THR A 556 -25.71 -38.67 -7.46
C THR A 556 -25.06 -37.68 -6.50
N ALA A 557 -24.12 -36.90 -7.01
CA ALA A 557 -23.48 -35.81 -6.28
C ALA A 557 -24.06 -34.47 -6.76
N LEU A 558 -24.39 -33.60 -5.81
CA LEU A 558 -24.61 -32.18 -6.05
C LEU A 558 -23.34 -31.45 -5.64
N VAL A 559 -22.73 -30.72 -6.58
CA VAL A 559 -21.45 -30.04 -6.40
C VAL A 559 -21.64 -28.53 -6.55
N LEU A 560 -20.98 -27.76 -5.69
CA LEU A 560 -20.85 -26.31 -5.79
C LEU A 560 -19.37 -25.96 -5.90
N ASP A 561 -18.98 -25.29 -6.97
CA ASP A 561 -17.67 -24.62 -7.04
C ASP A 561 -17.68 -23.36 -6.17
N GLU A 562 -17.23 -23.52 -4.93
CA GLU A 562 -17.14 -22.46 -3.92
C GLU A 562 -16.19 -21.32 -4.31
N LYS A 563 -15.20 -21.58 -5.19
CA LYS A 563 -14.23 -20.57 -5.61
C LYS A 563 -14.82 -19.60 -6.62
N SER A 564 -15.62 -20.12 -7.53
CA SER A 564 -16.26 -19.33 -8.61
C SER A 564 -17.64 -18.79 -8.22
N CYS A 565 -18.26 -19.33 -7.17
CA CYS A 565 -19.59 -18.90 -6.75
C CYS A 565 -19.63 -17.44 -6.29
N ILE A 566 -20.58 -16.69 -6.83
CA ILE A 566 -20.75 -15.25 -6.58
C ILE A 566 -21.69 -14.92 -5.42
N ARG A 567 -22.16 -15.95 -4.68
CA ARG A 567 -23.03 -15.81 -3.50
C ARG A 567 -24.35 -15.08 -3.73
N CYS A 568 -24.90 -15.14 -4.94
CA CYS A 568 -26.14 -14.41 -5.28
C CYS A 568 -27.42 -14.91 -4.61
N ALA A 569 -27.35 -16.07 -3.94
CA ALA A 569 -28.43 -16.74 -3.22
C ALA A 569 -29.69 -17.11 -4.04
N LEU A 570 -29.66 -16.99 -5.38
CA LEU A 570 -30.73 -17.44 -6.27
C LEU A 570 -31.07 -18.93 -6.08
N CYS A 571 -30.05 -19.76 -5.87
CA CYS A 571 -30.23 -21.19 -5.60
C CYS A 571 -30.92 -21.46 -4.26
N ILE A 572 -30.76 -20.59 -3.25
CA ILE A 572 -31.46 -20.69 -1.97
C ILE A 572 -32.93 -20.28 -2.15
N GLU A 573 -33.16 -19.15 -2.81
CA GLU A 573 -34.50 -18.62 -3.09
C GLU A 573 -35.35 -19.60 -3.92
N ARG A 574 -34.72 -20.26 -4.88
CA ARG A 574 -35.40 -21.22 -5.76
C ARG A 574 -35.49 -22.63 -5.19
N CYS A 575 -34.81 -22.91 -4.08
CA CYS A 575 -34.84 -24.22 -3.47
C CYS A 575 -36.24 -24.51 -2.95
N PRO A 576 -36.87 -25.64 -3.34
CA PRO A 576 -38.24 -25.96 -2.92
C PRO A 576 -38.33 -26.50 -1.48
N THR A 577 -37.33 -26.18 -0.62
CA THR A 577 -37.18 -26.71 0.75
C THR A 577 -38.48 -26.78 1.53
#